data_AF-A0A6A8FZL2-F1
#
_entry.id   AF-A0A6A8FZL2-F1
#
_cell.length_a   1.000
_cell.length_b   1.000
_cell.length_c   1.000
_cell.angle_alpha   90.00
_cell.angle_beta   90.00
_cell.angle_gamma   90.00
#
_symmetry.space_group_name_H-M   'P 1'
#
loop_
_entity.id
_entity.type
_entity.pdbx_description
1 polymer ?
#
loop_
_entity_poly.entity_id
_entity_poly.type
_entity_poly.pdbx_seq_one_letter_code
_entity_poly.pdbx_strand_id
1 'polypeptide(L)'
;MNYPNGKPYRKNSAIDGGKKTAAFSNIEYGGRGMSLEKDIEHSNTFYLKSDIAVIHKKPTPVQIVNVNYPKRSKAVINEAYFRTPSTTDYNGVYQGYYIDFEAKETKNKTSFPLNNIHDHQVEHMKNAYQQKGIVFLMIRFKTLDEVYLLPYSKFEVFWKRYKD
;
A
#
# COMPACT_ATOMS: atom_id res chain seq x y z
N MET A 1 -42.45 -22.98 -29.87
CA MET A 1 -42.48 -22.93 -31.35
C MET A 1 -41.06 -22.62 -31.80
N ASN A 2 -40.34 -23.62 -32.32
CA ASN A 2 -38.91 -23.55 -32.62
C ASN A 2 -38.69 -23.28 -34.12
N TYR A 3 -37.85 -22.30 -34.45
CA TYR A 3 -37.45 -21.99 -35.83
C TYR A 3 -36.13 -22.71 -36.20
N PRO A 4 -35.95 -23.11 -37.47
CA PRO A 4 -34.93 -24.06 -37.91
C PRO A 4 -33.55 -23.42 -38.13
N ASN A 5 -33.08 -22.56 -37.22
CA ASN A 5 -31.72 -22.01 -37.25
C ASN A 5 -31.20 -21.51 -35.88
N GLY A 6 -31.43 -22.30 -34.82
CA GLY A 6 -30.52 -22.42 -33.65
C GLY A 6 -30.09 -21.18 -32.84
N LYS A 7 -30.64 -19.98 -33.04
CA LYS A 7 -30.28 -18.79 -32.27
C LYS A 7 -31.46 -18.30 -31.40
N PRO A 8 -31.26 -18.09 -30.08
CA PRO A 8 -32.33 -17.62 -29.20
C PRO A 8 -32.63 -16.12 -29.42
N TYR A 9 -33.91 -15.81 -29.53
CA TYR A 9 -34.47 -14.45 -29.64
C TYR A 9 -34.36 -13.72 -28.29
N ARG A 10 -33.72 -12.54 -28.26
CA ARG A 10 -33.72 -11.64 -27.09
C ARG A 10 -34.53 -10.38 -27.41
N LYS A 11 -35.56 -10.13 -26.60
CA LYS A 11 -36.44 -8.97 -26.68
C LYS A 11 -35.75 -7.77 -26.02
N ASN A 12 -35.45 -6.73 -26.79
CA ASN A 12 -35.02 -5.43 -26.25
C ASN A 12 -36.28 -4.63 -25.86
N SER A 13 -36.38 -4.24 -24.60
CA SER A 13 -37.39 -3.31 -24.11
C SER A 13 -36.71 -1.99 -23.79
N ALA A 14 -36.84 -1.02 -24.70
CA ALA A 14 -36.63 0.37 -24.38
C ALA A 14 -37.88 0.89 -23.64
N ILE A 15 -37.68 1.44 -22.44
CA ILE A 15 -38.61 2.44 -21.89
C ILE A 15 -37.76 3.66 -21.56
N ASP A 16 -38.01 4.67 -22.36
CA ASP A 16 -37.51 6.03 -22.26
C ASP A 16 -38.27 6.76 -21.14
N GLY A 17 -37.57 7.61 -20.38
CA GLY A 17 -38.14 8.29 -19.22
C GLY A 17 -37.09 9.07 -18.45
N GLY A 18 -36.48 10.06 -19.12
CA GLY A 18 -35.35 10.82 -18.59
C GLY A 18 -35.62 11.57 -17.28
N LYS A 19 -34.55 11.69 -16.47
CA LYS A 19 -34.21 12.89 -15.70
C LYS A 19 -32.71 12.85 -15.35
N LYS A 20 -31.96 13.72 -16.05
CA LYS A 20 -30.65 14.30 -15.71
C LYS A 20 -29.55 13.34 -15.26
N THR A 21 -28.62 13.07 -16.17
CA THR A 21 -27.24 12.68 -15.86
C THR A 21 -26.63 13.69 -14.90
N ALA A 22 -26.62 13.34 -13.61
CA ALA A 22 -25.80 14.02 -12.63
C ALA A 22 -24.36 13.60 -12.88
N ALA A 23 -23.68 14.33 -13.76
CA ALA A 23 -22.25 14.49 -13.68
C ALA A 23 -21.96 15.19 -12.34
N PHE A 24 -21.69 14.40 -11.32
CA PHE A 24 -20.88 14.81 -10.20
C PHE A 24 -19.81 13.76 -10.01
N SER A 25 -18.62 14.10 -10.47
CA SER A 25 -17.39 13.68 -9.81
C SER A 25 -17.56 13.93 -8.32
N ASN A 26 -17.85 12.88 -7.55
CA ASN A 26 -17.54 12.91 -6.14
C ASN A 26 -16.01 12.83 -6.05
N ILE A 27 -15.35 13.96 -6.28
CA ILE A 27 -14.07 14.20 -5.62
C ILE A 27 -14.48 14.36 -4.15
N GLU A 28 -14.53 13.24 -3.44
CA GLU A 28 -14.62 13.23 -1.98
C GLU A 28 -13.34 13.87 -1.45
N TYR A 29 -13.39 15.18 -1.24
CA TYR A 29 -12.44 15.87 -0.39
C TYR A 29 -12.74 15.46 1.07
N GLY A 30 -12.16 14.33 1.46
CA GLY A 30 -12.22 13.83 2.82
C GLY A 30 -11.83 12.35 2.88
N GLY A 31 -10.55 12.07 3.08
CA GLY A 31 -10.00 10.71 3.31
C GLY A 31 -10.50 10.02 4.59
N ARG A 32 -11.70 10.34 5.07
CA ARG A 32 -12.38 9.71 6.20
C ARG A 32 -12.83 8.31 5.77
N GLY A 33 -11.89 7.36 5.83
CA GLY A 33 -12.14 5.95 5.52
C GLY A 33 -11.07 5.28 4.65
N MET A 34 -10.12 6.03 4.08
CA MET A 34 -9.00 5.44 3.35
C MET A 34 -8.03 4.75 4.30
N SER A 35 -7.39 3.66 3.83
CA SER A 35 -6.31 3.03 4.58
C SER A 35 -5.10 3.95 4.59
N LEU A 36 -4.26 3.84 5.64
CA LEU A 36 -2.99 4.58 5.71
C LEU A 36 -2.14 4.39 4.45
N GLU A 37 -2.13 3.18 3.90
CA GLU A 37 -1.44 2.82 2.67
C GLU A 37 -1.87 3.67 1.47
N LYS A 38 -3.18 3.82 1.23
CA LYS A 38 -3.65 4.62 0.08
C LYS A 38 -3.30 6.10 0.23
N ASP A 39 -3.34 6.62 1.45
CA ASP A 39 -2.96 8.02 1.72
C ASP A 39 -1.47 8.23 1.47
N ILE A 40 -0.63 7.25 1.82
CA ILE A 40 0.81 7.25 1.49
C ILE A 40 1.02 7.20 -0.02
N GLU A 41 0.35 6.30 -0.73
CA GLU A 41 0.49 6.18 -2.19
C GLU A 41 0.10 7.47 -2.91
N HIS A 42 -1.00 8.11 -2.46
CA HIS A 42 -1.43 9.39 -2.98
C HIS A 42 -0.38 10.49 -2.73
N SER A 43 0.15 10.55 -1.51
CA SER A 43 1.18 11.51 -1.11
C SER A 43 2.48 11.30 -1.89
N ASN A 44 2.93 10.05 -2.02
CA ASN A 44 4.13 9.70 -2.78
C ASN A 44 3.98 10.05 -4.27
N THR A 45 2.79 9.81 -4.84
CA THR A 45 2.48 10.21 -6.22
C THR A 45 2.53 11.73 -6.38
N PHE A 46 2.02 12.47 -5.40
CA PHE A 46 2.10 13.93 -5.39
C PHE A 46 3.56 14.42 -5.30
N TYR A 47 4.37 13.86 -4.40
CA TYR A 47 5.78 14.22 -4.27
C TYR A 47 6.58 13.94 -5.55
N LEU A 48 6.30 12.81 -6.21
CA LEU A 48 6.94 12.44 -7.46
C LEU A 48 6.57 13.41 -8.60
N LYS A 49 5.28 13.72 -8.76
CA LYS A 49 4.79 14.63 -9.81
C LYS A 49 5.21 16.08 -9.62
N SER A 50 5.54 16.45 -8.39
CA SER A 50 5.92 17.82 -8.02
C SER A 50 7.44 17.98 -7.88
N ASP A 51 8.23 16.98 -8.27
CA ASP A 51 9.69 16.95 -8.15
C ASP A 51 10.22 17.21 -6.73
N ILE A 52 9.47 16.79 -5.70
CA ILE A 52 9.83 16.98 -4.28
C ILE A 52 10.67 15.80 -3.78
N ALA A 53 10.18 14.57 -4.00
CA ALA A 53 10.81 13.34 -3.53
C ALA A 53 10.42 12.16 -4.43
N VAL A 54 11.29 11.15 -4.52
CA VAL A 54 11.03 9.91 -5.25
C VAL A 54 10.96 8.78 -4.23
N ILE A 55 9.74 8.41 -3.84
CA ILE A 55 9.46 7.41 -2.80
C ILE A 55 8.46 6.38 -3.34
N HIS A 56 8.76 5.10 -3.15
CA HIS A 56 7.93 3.99 -3.63
C HIS A 56 7.70 2.93 -2.56
N LYS A 57 6.59 2.20 -2.71
CA LYS A 57 6.34 0.97 -1.96
C LYS A 57 7.08 -0.19 -2.61
N LYS A 58 7.73 -1.03 -1.82
CA LYS A 58 8.31 -2.29 -2.27
C LYS A 58 7.19 -3.28 -2.58
N PRO A 59 7.24 -3.98 -3.73
CA PRO A 59 6.23 -4.99 -4.05
C PRO A 59 6.32 -6.16 -3.06
N THR A 60 5.18 -6.78 -2.77
CA THR A 60 5.14 -7.97 -1.91
C THR A 60 6.04 -9.07 -2.49
N PRO A 61 7.01 -9.59 -1.73
CA PRO A 61 7.94 -10.56 -2.26
C PRO A 61 7.23 -11.90 -2.49
N VAL A 62 7.30 -12.37 -3.74
CA VAL A 62 6.75 -13.66 -4.16
C VAL A 62 7.87 -14.53 -4.74
N GLN A 63 7.90 -15.80 -4.33
CA GLN A 63 8.73 -16.82 -4.95
C GLN A 63 7.95 -17.45 -6.09
N ILE A 64 8.37 -17.15 -7.31
CA ILE A 64 7.80 -17.75 -8.51
C ILE A 64 8.36 -19.17 -8.65
N VAL A 65 7.46 -20.16 -8.78
CA VAL A 65 7.84 -21.58 -8.93
C VAL A 65 7.60 -22.05 -10.34
N ASN A 66 6.48 -21.66 -10.95
CA ASN A 66 6.15 -22.06 -12.31
C ASN A 66 5.60 -20.89 -13.13
N VAL A 67 6.11 -20.74 -14.36
CA VAL A 67 5.69 -19.72 -15.32
C VAL A 67 5.39 -20.37 -16.66
N ASN A 68 4.22 -20.07 -17.20
CA ASN A 68 3.81 -20.45 -18.54
C ASN A 68 3.94 -19.27 -19.51
N TYR A 69 4.41 -19.54 -20.72
CA TYR A 69 4.60 -18.56 -21.78
C TYR A 69 3.73 -18.90 -23.00
N PRO A 70 2.42 -18.61 -22.98
CA PRO A 70 1.53 -18.94 -24.09
C PRO A 70 1.87 -18.18 -25.39
N LYS A 71 2.52 -17.00 -25.29
CA LYS A 71 3.01 -16.19 -26.43
C LYS A 71 4.25 -15.40 -26.01
N ARG A 72 5.09 -14.97 -26.96
CA ARG A 72 6.30 -14.15 -26.67
C ARG A 72 6.04 -12.88 -25.87
N SER A 73 4.81 -12.32 -25.90
CA SER A 73 4.44 -11.08 -25.20
C SER A 73 3.73 -11.31 -23.85
N LYS A 74 3.56 -12.57 -23.41
CA LYS A 74 2.80 -12.88 -22.20
C LYS A 74 3.48 -13.97 -21.38
N ALA A 75 3.75 -13.65 -20.13
CA ALA A 75 4.14 -14.60 -19.09
C ALA A 75 2.98 -14.71 -18.09
N VAL A 76 2.62 -15.93 -17.72
CA VAL A 76 1.60 -16.22 -16.71
C VAL A 76 2.27 -17.00 -15.59
N ILE A 77 2.27 -16.44 -14.38
CA ILE A 77 2.73 -17.15 -13.19
C ILE A 77 1.62 -18.12 -12.79
N ASN A 78 1.91 -19.42 -12.87
CA ASN A 78 0.95 -20.48 -12.55
C ASN A 78 1.02 -20.86 -11.06
N GLU A 79 2.21 -20.81 -10.48
CA GLU A 79 2.47 -21.20 -9.10
C GLU A 79 3.49 -20.25 -8.49
N ALA A 80 3.13 -19.67 -7.34
CA ALA A 80 4.02 -18.85 -6.55
C ALA A 80 3.67 -18.97 -5.05
N TYR A 81 4.69 -18.83 -4.22
CA TYR A 81 4.55 -18.79 -2.76
C TYR A 81 4.91 -17.39 -2.25
N PHE A 82 4.12 -16.87 -1.32
CA PHE A 82 4.49 -15.63 -0.63
C PHE A 82 5.75 -15.85 0.19
N ARG A 83 6.68 -14.89 0.15
CA ARG A 83 7.83 -14.86 1.05
C ARG A 83 7.58 -13.84 2.15
N THR A 84 8.13 -14.11 3.32
CA THR A 84 8.19 -13.10 4.38
C THR A 84 9.09 -11.96 3.90
N PRO A 85 8.64 -10.69 3.90
CA PRO A 85 9.51 -9.57 3.60
C PRO A 85 10.66 -9.53 4.61
N SER A 86 11.83 -9.08 4.18
CA SER A 86 12.99 -8.91 5.06
C SER A 86 13.31 -7.45 5.34
N THR A 87 12.54 -6.53 4.74
CA THR A 87 12.76 -5.08 4.82
C THR A 87 11.45 -4.37 5.10
N THR A 88 11.55 -3.07 5.39
CA THR A 88 10.42 -2.13 5.44
C THR A 88 9.70 -1.97 4.10
N ASP A 89 8.45 -1.54 4.15
CA ASP A 89 7.58 -1.43 2.98
C ASP A 89 7.89 -0.25 2.05
N TYR A 90 8.45 0.87 2.52
CA TYR A 90 8.66 2.07 1.69
C TYR A 90 10.10 2.55 1.74
N ASN A 91 10.62 2.99 0.59
CA ASN A 91 11.90 3.70 0.53
C ASN A 91 11.99 4.65 -0.66
N GLY A 92 13.01 5.49 -0.66
CA GLY A 92 13.19 6.50 -1.69
C GLY A 92 14.34 7.46 -1.43
N VAL A 93 14.30 8.57 -2.14
CA VAL A 93 15.27 9.66 -2.03
C VAL A 93 14.58 11.02 -1.94
N TYR A 94 15.14 11.87 -1.08
CA TYR A 94 14.76 13.28 -0.93
C TYR A 94 16.03 14.11 -0.75
N GLN A 95 16.27 15.06 -1.66
CA GLN A 95 17.45 15.95 -1.60
C GLN A 95 18.79 15.22 -1.42
N GLY A 96 18.95 14.04 -2.06
CA GLY A 96 20.15 13.21 -1.94
C GLY A 96 20.21 12.32 -0.68
N TYR A 97 19.27 12.44 0.24
CA TYR A 97 19.16 11.59 1.43
C TYR A 97 18.30 10.35 1.14
N TYR A 98 18.77 9.19 1.58
CA TYR A 98 17.99 7.96 1.59
C TYR A 98 16.87 8.06 2.63
N ILE A 99 15.64 7.80 2.20
CA ILE A 99 14.45 7.70 3.06
C ILE A 99 14.01 6.24 3.10
N ASP A 100 13.68 5.75 4.29
CA ASP A 100 13.18 4.39 4.51
C ASP A 100 12.16 4.40 5.65
N PHE A 101 10.95 3.89 5.42
CA PHE A 101 9.94 3.85 6.47
C PHE A 101 8.98 2.68 6.34
N GLU A 102 8.40 2.35 7.48
CA GLU A 102 7.35 1.34 7.63
C GLU A 102 6.05 2.02 8.08
N ALA A 103 4.92 1.57 7.55
CA ALA A 103 3.61 2.17 7.84
C ALA A 103 2.70 1.16 8.52
N LYS A 104 2.18 1.50 9.71
CA LYS A 104 1.27 0.63 10.45
C LYS A 104 0.06 1.42 10.94
N GLU A 105 -1.09 0.77 10.96
CA GLU A 105 -2.31 1.33 11.53
C GLU A 105 -2.79 0.49 12.72
N THR A 106 -3.37 1.17 13.71
CA THR A 106 -4.02 0.54 14.86
C THR A 106 -5.40 1.16 15.09
N LYS A 107 -6.33 0.35 15.59
CA LYS A 107 -7.64 0.82 16.08
C LYS A 107 -7.61 1.12 17.57
N ASN A 108 -6.56 0.72 18.28
CA ASN A 108 -6.42 1.03 19.69
C ASN A 108 -6.30 2.56 19.87
N LYS A 109 -6.86 3.08 20.95
CA LYS A 109 -6.96 4.52 21.23
C LYS A 109 -5.83 5.03 22.12
N THR A 110 -5.17 4.15 22.87
CA THR A 110 -4.22 4.56 23.93
C THR A 110 -2.80 4.09 23.68
N SER A 111 -2.60 3.03 22.90
CA SER A 111 -1.27 2.50 22.63
C SER A 111 -1.14 1.86 21.25
N PHE A 112 0.06 1.90 20.70
CA PHE A 112 0.44 1.15 19.51
C PHE A 112 1.06 -0.19 19.92
N PRO A 113 0.49 -1.34 19.52
CA PRO A 113 1.00 -2.64 19.93
C PRO A 113 2.23 -3.02 19.08
N LEU A 114 3.37 -3.21 19.77
CA LEU A 114 4.67 -3.44 19.13
C LEU A 114 4.79 -4.80 18.45
N ASN A 115 3.98 -5.79 18.84
CA ASN A 115 3.91 -7.10 18.17
C ASN A 115 3.51 -7.03 16.68
N ASN A 116 2.98 -5.90 16.21
CA ASN A 116 2.69 -5.64 14.80
C ASN A 116 3.94 -5.30 13.97
N ILE A 117 5.08 -5.11 14.61
CA ILE A 117 6.38 -4.92 13.97
C ILE A 117 7.15 -6.24 14.06
N HIS A 118 7.77 -6.65 12.96
CA HIS A 118 8.56 -7.88 12.91
C HIS A 118 10.04 -7.60 13.13
N ASP A 119 10.76 -8.56 13.72
CA ASP A 119 12.19 -8.45 14.03
C ASP A 119 13.06 -8.07 12.84
N HIS A 120 12.81 -8.70 11.69
CA HIS A 120 13.56 -8.42 10.46
C HIS A 120 13.39 -6.96 10.00
N GLN A 121 12.21 -6.34 10.23
CA GLN A 121 11.97 -4.94 9.87
C GLN A 121 12.83 -4.03 10.74
N VAL A 122 12.89 -4.30 12.05
CA VAL A 122 13.68 -3.50 12.98
C VAL A 122 15.17 -3.62 12.71
N GLU A 123 15.65 -4.83 12.39
CA GLU A 123 17.05 -5.04 12.02
C GLU A 123 17.40 -4.32 10.71
N HIS A 124 16.52 -4.34 9.70
CA HIS A 124 16.70 -3.55 8.48
C HIS A 124 16.74 -2.04 8.78
N MET A 125 15.81 -1.54 9.61
CA MET A 125 15.77 -0.13 10.01
C MET A 125 17.07 0.29 10.72
N LYS A 126 17.60 -0.56 11.60
CA LYS A 126 18.89 -0.35 12.27
C LYS A 126 20.03 -0.19 11.27
N ASN A 127 20.13 -1.11 10.32
CA ASN A 127 21.19 -1.12 9.31
C ASN A 127 21.10 0.13 8.42
N ALA A 128 19.91 0.50 7.96
CA ALA A 128 19.69 1.71 7.17
C ALA A 128 20.03 2.99 7.97
N TYR A 129 19.65 3.05 9.24
CA TYR A 129 19.94 4.19 10.12
C TYR A 129 21.45 4.34 10.38
N GLN A 130 22.18 3.24 10.56
CA GLN A 130 23.64 3.25 10.72
C GLN A 130 24.36 3.83 9.50
N GLN A 131 23.82 3.63 8.29
CA GLN A 131 24.29 4.23 7.04
C GLN A 131 23.81 5.67 6.82
N LYS A 132 23.33 6.35 7.87
CA LYS A 132 22.84 7.74 7.86
C LYS A 132 21.56 7.94 7.03
N GLY A 133 20.79 6.87 6.79
CA GLY A 133 19.46 6.97 6.22
C GLY A 133 18.46 7.66 7.16
N ILE A 134 17.49 8.36 6.60
CA ILE A 134 16.34 8.90 7.32
C ILE A 134 15.33 7.76 7.50
N VAL A 135 15.33 7.16 8.69
CA VAL A 135 14.52 5.97 8.99
C VAL A 135 13.46 6.28 10.05
N PHE A 136 12.20 5.94 9.78
CA PHE A 136 11.09 6.19 10.70
C PHE A 136 9.93 5.19 10.54
N LEU A 137 9.05 5.15 11.53
CA LEU A 137 7.73 4.55 11.43
C LEU A 137 6.69 5.64 11.19
N MET A 138 5.69 5.34 10.35
CA MET A 138 4.48 6.14 10.26
C MET A 138 3.31 5.35 10.85
N ILE A 139 2.71 5.88 11.92
CA ILE A 139 1.74 5.17 12.73
C ILE A 139 0.41 5.91 12.70
N ARG A 140 -0.66 5.25 12.24
CA ARG A 140 -2.02 5.79 12.28
C ARG A 140 -2.84 5.21 13.43
N PHE A 141 -3.40 6.08 14.25
CA PHE A 141 -4.45 5.74 15.22
C PHE A 141 -5.80 5.97 14.54
N LYS A 142 -6.32 4.93 13.88
CA LYS A 142 -7.50 5.04 13.00
C LYS A 142 -8.75 5.54 13.71
N THR A 143 -8.90 5.21 14.99
CA THR A 143 -10.05 5.65 15.81
C THR A 143 -9.94 7.09 16.28
N LEU A 144 -8.74 7.66 16.27
CA LEU A 144 -8.48 9.07 16.62
C LEU A 144 -8.31 9.94 15.38
N ASP A 145 -8.17 9.33 14.20
CA ASP A 145 -7.79 9.97 12.93
C ASP A 145 -6.48 10.76 13.02
N GLU A 146 -5.52 10.21 13.76
CA GLU A 146 -4.20 10.82 13.97
C GLU A 146 -3.11 10.00 13.29
N VAL A 147 -2.14 10.68 12.68
CA VAL A 147 -0.95 10.08 12.06
C VAL A 147 0.29 10.66 12.70
N TYR A 148 1.17 9.78 13.16
CA TYR A 148 2.42 10.14 13.82
C TYR A 148 3.62 9.64 13.03
N LEU A 149 4.65 10.47 12.94
CA LEU A 149 5.98 10.07 12.52
C LEU A 149 6.82 9.78 13.77
N LEU A 150 7.32 8.55 13.88
CA LEU A 150 8.19 8.12 14.96
C LEU A 150 9.59 7.80 14.39
N PRO A 151 10.59 8.67 14.60
CA PRO A 151 11.96 8.41 14.15
C PRO A 151 12.52 7.11 14.73
N TYR A 152 13.33 6.38 13.96
CA TYR A 152 13.93 5.11 14.38
C TYR A 152 14.69 5.26 15.71
N SER A 153 15.45 6.34 15.88
CA SER A 153 16.22 6.60 17.12
C SER A 153 15.36 6.65 18.39
N LYS A 154 14.11 7.12 18.29
CA LYS A 154 13.15 7.09 19.41
C LYS A 154 12.48 5.72 19.52
N PHE A 155 12.12 5.13 18.39
CA PHE A 155 11.51 3.80 18.33
C PHE A 155 12.40 2.71 18.95
N GLU A 156 13.70 2.74 18.69
CA GLU A 156 14.66 1.73 19.14
C GLU A 156 14.64 1.53 20.67
N VAL A 157 14.46 2.61 21.43
CA VAL A 157 14.35 2.58 22.91
C VAL A 157 13.14 1.76 23.35
N PHE A 158 11.99 1.96 22.70
CA PHE A 158 10.76 1.22 23.00
C PHE A 158 10.86 -0.23 22.56
N TRP A 159 11.53 -0.50 21.44
CA TRP A 159 11.71 -1.85 20.92
C TRP A 159 12.61 -2.70 21.82
N LYS A 160 13.75 -2.17 22.28
CA LYS A 160 14.65 -2.87 23.20
C LYS A 160 13.93 -3.29 24.48
N ARG A 161 13.23 -2.34 25.12
CA ARG A 161 12.42 -2.60 26.32
C ARG A 161 11.31 -3.63 26.11
N TYR A 162 10.81 -3.80 24.88
CA TYR A 162 9.80 -4.80 24.57
C TYR A 162 10.40 -6.21 24.39
N LYS A 163 11.68 -6.29 24.02
CA LYS A 163 12.41 -7.55 23.81
C LYS A 163 13.10 -8.07 25.08
N ASP A 164 13.42 -7.17 25.99
CA ASP A 164 13.85 -7.47 27.36
C ASP A 164 12.70 -8.08 28.18
#